data_AF-A0A2M8PC73-F1
#
_entry.id   AF-A0A2M8PC73-F1
#
_cell.length_a   1.000
_cell.length_b   1.000
_cell.length_c   1.000
_cell.angle_alpha   90.00
_cell.angle_beta   90.00
_cell.angle_gamma   90.00
#
_symmetry.space_group_name_H-M   'P 1'
#
loop_
_entity.id
_entity.type
_entity.pdbx_description
1 polymer ?
#
loop_
_entity_poly.entity_id
_entity_poly.type
_entity_poly.pdbx_seq_one_letter_code
_entity_poly.pdbx_strand_id
1 'polypeptide(L)'
;MSDHIEPVDFKQVQQRLLHQIARWERRLRLTQTTLWLPRGAILGMLIGITVALIARARPWLLPEQVALIAGLAVLLGAVFAVVGVWLQPRTPLAAARLFDRLFGLQERTSTALEIAAQIIRAPQAFSALQTADAVQHAAQVQPRQYLRFQWRPNELLAMGALGALLAALLLIANPQAEIIAQHTALRSAIEEQIERVEAIKRDILAKPELSESEKQALAQILQELQEKLAQPNLTQPEAVAQLSQAAQLMNNERSQLSEQERAALRAAGQALNRSQPTQGAGQAMQNGNLGDAANQLQNLSRRVESNQLTQEQIQSMIQALQQAAQALQQANPAVAQALQQAAQALQQGNLQQAAQALQQAAQALQNQQSQLAQSPLTQAAQQAAQQLAQGSNQVAQAGQQAQQGQAQAGQQGQQGAQQGQQSAQAGQQGAQAGQQGQQSAQAGQQGAQAGQ
;
A
#
# COMPACT_ATOMS: atom_id res chain seq x y z
N MET A 1 -22.50 -93.02 33.35
CA MET A 1 -21.83 -92.22 32.33
C MET A 1 -21.54 -90.88 32.98
N SER A 2 -20.31 -90.73 33.48
CA SER A 2 -19.86 -89.50 34.12
C SER A 2 -19.43 -88.56 32.99
N ASP A 3 -20.29 -87.62 32.63
CA ASP A 3 -19.93 -86.57 31.68
C ASP A 3 -18.81 -85.74 32.29
N HIS A 4 -17.59 -85.93 31.77
CA HIS A 4 -16.48 -85.02 31.98
C HIS A 4 -16.82 -83.71 31.25
N ILE A 5 -17.52 -82.81 31.95
CA ILE A 5 -17.67 -81.43 31.52
C ILE A 5 -16.29 -80.78 31.72
N GLU A 6 -15.57 -80.54 30.62
CA GLU A 6 -14.33 -79.76 30.66
C GLU A 6 -14.59 -78.41 31.35
N PRO A 7 -13.70 -77.96 32.26
CA PRO A 7 -13.88 -76.68 32.92
C PRO A 7 -13.85 -75.56 31.88
N VAL A 8 -14.97 -74.86 31.72
CA VAL A 8 -15.08 -73.71 30.81
C VAL A 8 -14.20 -72.59 31.33
N ASP A 9 -13.19 -72.21 30.54
CA ASP A 9 -12.44 -70.99 30.81
C ASP A 9 -13.28 -69.77 30.41
N PHE A 10 -14.11 -69.31 31.35
CA PHE A 10 -14.95 -68.13 31.19
C PHE A 10 -14.15 -66.87 30.80
N LYS A 11 -12.88 -66.77 31.20
CA LYS A 11 -12.03 -65.64 30.80
C LYS A 11 -11.70 -65.70 29.31
N GLN A 12 -11.39 -66.88 28.79
CA GLN A 12 -11.12 -67.08 27.37
C GLN A 12 -12.36 -66.80 26.51
N VAL A 13 -13.54 -67.28 26.93
CA VAL A 13 -14.80 -66.99 26.24
C VAL A 13 -15.09 -65.49 26.25
N GLN A 14 -14.95 -64.83 27.40
CA GLN A 14 -15.15 -63.39 27.53
C GLN A 14 -14.24 -62.61 26.57
N GLN A 15 -12.95 -62.96 26.51
CA GLN A 15 -11.99 -62.32 25.60
C GLN A 15 -12.38 -62.50 24.12
N ARG A 16 -12.80 -63.71 23.72
CA ARG A 16 -13.23 -63.98 22.34
C ARG A 16 -14.47 -63.17 21.95
N LEU A 17 -15.47 -63.11 22.83
CA LEU A 17 -16.69 -62.32 22.59
C LEU A 17 -16.38 -60.82 22.54
N LEU A 18 -15.57 -60.31 23.48
CA LEU A 18 -15.13 -58.91 23.47
C LEU A 18 -14.38 -58.55 22.18
N HIS A 19 -13.51 -59.45 21.69
CA HIS A 19 -12.81 -59.23 20.43
C HIS A 19 -13.76 -59.13 19.23
N GLN A 20 -14.78 -60.00 19.15
CA GLN A 20 -15.77 -59.94 18.08
C GLN A 20 -16.65 -58.69 18.17
N ILE A 21 -17.13 -58.34 19.36
CA ILE A 21 -17.90 -57.12 19.61
C ILE A 21 -17.08 -55.88 19.22
N ALA A 22 -15.78 -55.83 19.59
CA ALA A 22 -14.89 -54.73 19.20
C ALA A 22 -14.71 -54.63 17.68
N ARG A 23 -14.64 -55.75 16.95
CA ARG A 23 -14.59 -55.76 15.47
C ARG A 23 -15.89 -55.23 14.87
N TRP A 24 -17.04 -55.63 15.40
CA TRP A 24 -18.36 -55.14 14.96
C TRP A 24 -18.51 -53.65 15.26
N GLU A 25 -18.05 -53.20 16.41
CA GLU A 25 -18.05 -51.81 16.82
C GLU A 25 -17.17 -50.94 15.94
N ARG A 26 -15.94 -51.38 15.61
CA ARG A 26 -15.09 -50.69 14.63
C ARG A 26 -15.80 -50.55 13.29
N ARG A 27 -16.48 -51.60 12.82
CA ARG A 27 -17.23 -51.54 11.55
C ARG A 27 -18.40 -50.57 11.63
N LEU A 28 -19.16 -50.58 12.73
CA LEU A 28 -20.25 -49.66 12.96
C LEU A 28 -19.77 -48.20 12.98
N ARG A 29 -18.64 -47.92 13.67
CA ARG A 29 -18.02 -46.59 13.70
C ARG A 29 -17.58 -46.15 12.32
N LEU A 30 -16.96 -47.03 11.51
CA LEU A 30 -16.63 -46.72 10.11
C LEU A 30 -17.87 -46.37 9.27
N THR A 31 -18.98 -47.11 9.42
CA THR A 31 -20.24 -46.78 8.75
C THR A 31 -20.82 -45.44 9.22
N GLN A 32 -20.76 -45.16 10.52
CA GLN A 32 -21.19 -43.87 11.06
C GLN A 32 -20.30 -42.73 10.57
N THR A 33 -18.99 -42.92 10.47
CA THR A 33 -18.07 -41.93 9.90
C THR A 33 -18.48 -41.58 8.47
N THR A 34 -18.88 -42.54 7.63
CA THR A 34 -19.35 -42.22 6.26
C THR A 34 -20.62 -41.37 6.23
N LEU A 35 -21.46 -41.42 7.26
CA LEU A 35 -22.67 -40.59 7.39
C LEU A 35 -22.39 -39.21 7.99
N TRP A 36 -21.48 -39.12 8.97
CA TRP A 36 -21.20 -37.89 9.69
C TRP A 36 -20.12 -37.02 9.03
N LEU A 37 -19.21 -37.61 8.25
CA LEU A 37 -18.14 -36.88 7.56
C LEU A 37 -18.69 -35.81 6.59
N PRO A 38 -19.66 -36.09 5.70
CA PRO A 38 -20.23 -35.06 4.83
C PRO A 38 -20.92 -33.95 5.63
N ARG A 39 -21.58 -34.29 6.75
CA ARG A 39 -22.27 -33.30 7.60
C ARG A 39 -21.30 -32.37 8.31
N GLY A 40 -20.19 -32.91 8.81
CA GLY A 40 -19.10 -32.13 9.39
C GLY A 40 -18.48 -31.18 8.36
N ALA A 41 -18.24 -31.67 7.14
CA ALA A 41 -17.74 -30.86 6.04
C ALA A 41 -18.74 -29.76 5.64
N ILE A 42 -20.04 -30.07 5.53
CA ILE A 42 -21.11 -29.10 5.24
C ILE A 42 -21.14 -27.99 6.30
N LEU A 43 -21.07 -28.35 7.59
CA LEU A 43 -21.06 -27.36 8.67
C LEU A 43 -19.85 -26.43 8.56
N GLY A 44 -18.66 -26.98 8.29
CA GLY A 44 -17.45 -26.20 8.05
C GLY A 44 -17.54 -25.31 6.80
N MET A 45 -18.16 -25.80 5.72
CA MET A 45 -18.41 -25.02 4.49
C MET A 45 -19.38 -23.87 4.76
N LEU A 46 -20.44 -24.07 5.54
CA LEU A 46 -21.37 -23.00 5.92
C LEU A 46 -20.67 -21.90 6.73
N ILE A 47 -19.80 -22.27 7.67
CA ILE A 47 -18.95 -21.32 8.40
C ILE A 47 -18.03 -20.58 7.43
N GLY A 48 -17.35 -21.29 6.52
CA GLY A 48 -16.49 -20.68 5.50
C GLY A 48 -17.23 -19.71 4.58
N ILE A 49 -18.43 -20.07 4.11
CA ILE A 49 -19.30 -19.20 3.32
C ILE A 49 -19.69 -17.95 4.11
N THR A 50 -20.04 -18.10 5.38
CA THR A 50 -20.41 -16.97 6.25
C THR A 50 -19.24 -15.99 6.39
N VAL A 51 -18.02 -16.51 6.64
CA VAL A 51 -16.80 -15.69 6.72
C VAL A 51 -16.51 -15.01 5.39
N ALA A 52 -16.64 -15.73 4.25
CA ALA A 52 -16.42 -15.17 2.92
C ALA A 52 -17.42 -14.05 2.58
N LEU A 53 -18.69 -14.20 2.97
CA LEU A 53 -19.71 -13.15 2.81
C LEU A 53 -19.40 -11.92 3.67
N ILE A 54 -18.98 -12.10 4.93
CA ILE A 54 -18.58 -11.00 5.82
C ILE A 54 -17.37 -10.26 5.26
N ALA A 55 -16.35 -10.97 4.77
CA ALA A 55 -15.14 -10.39 4.18
C ALA A 55 -15.40 -9.65 2.86
N ARG A 56 -16.54 -9.90 2.22
CA ARG A 56 -17.00 -9.14 1.04
C ARG A 56 -17.79 -7.89 1.41
N ALA A 57 -18.39 -7.86 2.61
CA ALA A 57 -19.11 -6.71 3.13
C ALA A 57 -18.19 -5.75 3.92
N ARG A 58 -17.14 -6.27 4.56
CA ARG A 58 -16.20 -5.51 5.40
C ARG A 58 -14.74 -5.77 4.98
N PRO A 59 -13.94 -4.70 4.75
CA PRO A 59 -12.55 -4.81 4.33
C PRO A 59 -11.61 -5.15 5.51
N TRP A 60 -11.88 -6.25 6.21
CA TRP A 60 -11.10 -6.65 7.40
C TRP A 60 -10.19 -7.86 7.17
N LEU A 61 -10.49 -8.69 6.16
CA LEU A 61 -9.79 -9.95 5.93
C LEU A 61 -9.28 -10.01 4.49
N LEU A 62 -8.00 -10.35 4.33
CA LEU A 62 -7.40 -10.62 3.02
C LEU A 62 -7.98 -11.92 2.43
N PRO A 63 -8.09 -12.04 1.09
CA PRO A 63 -8.61 -13.25 0.44
C PRO A 63 -7.91 -14.55 0.87
N GLU A 64 -6.59 -14.50 1.09
CA GLU A 64 -5.79 -15.63 1.57
C GLU A 64 -6.20 -16.09 2.98
N GLN A 65 -6.46 -15.13 3.87
CA GLN A 65 -6.90 -15.41 5.25
C GLN A 65 -8.29 -16.03 5.26
N VAL A 66 -9.19 -15.56 4.39
CA VAL A 66 -10.54 -16.15 4.22
C VAL A 66 -10.43 -17.59 3.73
N ALA A 67 -9.56 -17.86 2.74
CA ALA A 67 -9.35 -19.22 2.23
C ALA A 67 -8.77 -20.15 3.31
N LEU A 68 -7.80 -19.69 4.10
CA LEU A 68 -7.24 -20.46 5.22
C LEU A 68 -8.28 -20.74 6.29
N ILE A 69 -9.05 -19.73 6.73
CA ILE A 69 -10.10 -19.90 7.74
C ILE A 69 -11.20 -20.85 7.24
N ALA A 70 -11.65 -20.70 5.99
CA ALA A 70 -12.65 -21.57 5.41
C ALA A 70 -12.14 -23.02 5.28
N GLY A 71 -10.91 -23.22 4.81
CA GLY A 71 -10.28 -24.53 4.72
C GLY A 71 -10.12 -25.19 6.10
N LEU A 72 -9.70 -24.43 7.10
CA LEU A 72 -9.55 -24.90 8.48
C LEU A 72 -10.90 -25.22 9.11
N ALA A 73 -11.96 -24.44 8.85
CA ALA A 73 -13.31 -24.73 9.31
C ALA A 73 -13.87 -26.04 8.73
N VAL A 74 -13.65 -26.30 7.44
CA VAL A 74 -14.02 -27.58 6.79
C VAL A 74 -13.24 -28.75 7.41
N LEU A 75 -11.93 -28.59 7.58
CA LEU A 75 -11.07 -29.61 8.18
C LEU A 75 -11.50 -29.91 9.62
N LEU A 76 -11.66 -28.89 10.45
CA LEU A 76 -12.10 -29.06 11.84
C LEU A 76 -13.50 -29.67 11.91
N GLY A 77 -14.44 -29.23 11.08
CA GLY A 77 -15.78 -29.81 11.01
C GLY A 77 -15.76 -31.31 10.70
N ALA A 78 -14.92 -31.72 9.75
CA ALA A 78 -14.71 -33.13 9.43
C ALA A 78 -14.02 -33.90 10.58
N VAL A 79 -12.99 -33.31 11.20
CA VAL A 79 -12.29 -33.92 12.35
C VAL A 79 -13.22 -34.08 13.53
N PHE A 80 -14.00 -33.07 13.91
CA PHE A 80 -14.97 -33.16 15.00
C PHE A 80 -16.04 -34.21 14.73
N ALA A 81 -16.51 -34.35 13.48
CA ALA A 81 -17.45 -35.41 13.11
C ALA A 81 -16.83 -36.81 13.28
N VAL A 82 -15.57 -37.01 12.88
CA VAL A 82 -14.85 -38.28 13.06
C VAL A 82 -14.60 -38.53 14.55
N VAL A 83 -14.03 -37.57 15.26
CA VAL A 83 -13.70 -37.67 16.69
C VAL A 83 -14.96 -37.92 17.51
N GLY A 84 -16.07 -37.24 17.24
CA GLY A 84 -17.35 -37.47 17.92
C GLY A 84 -17.87 -38.90 17.74
N VAL A 85 -17.72 -39.47 16.55
CA VAL A 85 -18.10 -40.88 16.28
C VAL A 85 -17.17 -41.85 17.01
N TRP A 86 -15.87 -41.57 17.13
CA TRP A 86 -14.90 -42.50 17.72
C TRP A 86 -14.75 -42.37 19.24
N LEU A 87 -15.01 -41.19 19.80
CA LEU A 87 -14.96 -40.95 21.25
C LEU A 87 -16.28 -41.27 21.97
N GLN A 88 -17.37 -41.54 21.25
CA GLN A 88 -18.64 -41.89 21.91
C GLN A 88 -18.46 -43.17 22.75
N PRO A 89 -18.55 -43.09 24.10
CA PRO A 89 -18.34 -44.25 24.95
C PRO A 89 -19.51 -45.22 24.80
N ARG A 90 -19.21 -46.52 24.67
CA ARG A 90 -20.19 -47.60 24.69
C ARG A 90 -19.66 -48.72 25.55
N THR A 91 -20.48 -49.19 26.49
CA THR A 91 -20.09 -50.34 27.30
C THR A 91 -20.15 -51.61 26.45
N PRO A 92 -19.28 -52.60 26.69
CA PRO A 92 -19.27 -53.86 25.92
C PRO A 92 -20.62 -54.58 25.94
N LEU A 93 -21.35 -54.51 27.06
CA LEU A 93 -22.68 -55.09 27.20
C LEU A 93 -23.74 -54.36 26.37
N ALA A 94 -23.71 -53.02 26.32
CA ALA A 94 -24.59 -52.25 25.45
C ALA A 94 -24.31 -52.52 23.96
N ALA A 95 -23.04 -52.68 23.60
CA ALA A 95 -22.64 -53.08 22.26
C ALA A 95 -23.12 -54.50 21.92
N ALA A 96 -22.98 -55.47 22.83
CA ALA A 96 -23.49 -56.83 22.65
C ALA A 96 -25.01 -56.85 22.39
N ARG A 97 -25.80 -56.15 23.22
CA ARG A 97 -27.27 -56.05 23.03
C ARG A 97 -27.65 -55.36 21.73
N LEU A 98 -26.92 -54.32 21.32
CA LEU A 98 -27.12 -53.66 20.05
C LEU A 98 -26.88 -54.63 18.88
N PHE A 99 -25.78 -55.38 18.91
CA PHE A 99 -25.45 -56.32 17.84
C PHE A 99 -26.33 -57.56 17.84
N ASP A 100 -26.80 -58.03 19.00
CA ASP A 100 -27.79 -59.11 19.08
C ASP A 100 -29.08 -58.71 18.35
N ARG A 101 -29.54 -57.46 18.50
CA ARG A 101 -30.70 -56.92 17.78
C ARG A 101 -30.43 -56.71 16.30
N LEU A 102 -29.27 -56.15 15.95
CA LEU A 102 -28.92 -55.85 14.55
C LEU A 102 -28.67 -57.09 13.71
N PHE A 103 -28.08 -58.14 14.30
CA PHE A 103 -27.73 -59.39 13.60
C PHE A 103 -28.73 -60.52 13.85
N GLY A 104 -29.73 -60.32 14.72
CA GLY A 104 -30.74 -61.32 15.03
C GLY A 104 -30.21 -62.50 15.86
N LEU A 105 -29.23 -62.26 16.74
CA LEU A 105 -28.58 -63.31 17.53
C LEU A 105 -29.36 -63.74 18.77
N GLN A 106 -30.61 -63.29 18.95
CA GLN A 106 -31.51 -63.75 20.02
C GLN A 106 -30.85 -63.69 21.43
N GLU A 107 -30.17 -62.58 21.73
CA GLU A 107 -29.48 -62.33 23.01
C GLU A 107 -28.29 -63.25 23.33
N ARG A 108 -27.87 -64.12 22.39
CA ARG A 108 -26.77 -65.07 22.61
C ARG A 108 -25.48 -64.41 23.06
N THR A 109 -25.09 -63.27 22.46
CA THR A 109 -23.80 -62.63 22.81
C THR A 109 -23.87 -61.83 24.09
N SER A 110 -24.98 -61.14 24.36
CA SER A 110 -25.18 -60.41 25.61
C SER A 110 -25.34 -61.34 26.81
N THR A 111 -26.15 -62.40 26.71
CA THR A 111 -26.30 -63.40 27.78
C THR A 111 -25.00 -64.15 28.04
N ALA A 112 -24.26 -64.56 27.00
CA ALA A 112 -22.97 -65.22 27.20
C ALA A 112 -21.93 -64.29 27.85
N LEU A 113 -21.95 -62.99 27.55
CA LEU A 113 -21.08 -62.01 28.20
C LEU A 113 -21.46 -61.79 29.67
N GLU A 114 -22.74 -61.76 30.01
CA GLU A 114 -23.24 -61.65 31.39
C GLU A 114 -22.93 -62.90 32.23
N ILE A 115 -23.02 -64.10 31.64
CA ILE A 115 -22.60 -65.37 32.26
C ILE A 115 -21.07 -65.38 32.48
N ALA A 116 -20.29 -65.01 31.47
CA ALA A 116 -18.83 -64.99 31.57
C ALA A 116 -18.34 -63.93 32.59
N ALA A 117 -19.05 -62.81 32.72
CA ALA A 117 -18.81 -61.78 33.72
C ALA A 117 -19.37 -62.11 35.12
N GLN A 118 -19.96 -63.31 35.30
CA GLN A 118 -20.56 -63.76 36.56
C GLN A 118 -21.70 -62.85 37.09
N ILE A 119 -22.33 -62.08 36.19
CA ILE A 119 -23.51 -61.26 36.48
C ILE A 119 -24.73 -62.17 36.61
N ILE A 120 -24.84 -63.17 35.72
CA ILE A 120 -25.86 -64.22 35.77
C ILE A 120 -25.21 -65.51 36.27
N ARG A 121 -25.84 -66.15 37.26
CA ARG A 121 -25.41 -67.45 37.79
C ARG A 121 -26.30 -68.55 37.22
N ALA A 122 -25.72 -69.46 36.46
CA ALA A 122 -26.38 -70.64 35.91
C ALA A 122 -25.55 -71.90 36.20
N PRO A 123 -26.16 -73.11 36.20
CA PRO A 123 -25.40 -74.35 36.35
C PRO A 123 -24.33 -74.49 35.28
N GLN A 124 -23.16 -75.01 35.65
CA GLN A 124 -21.97 -75.02 34.78
C GLN A 124 -22.23 -75.66 33.41
N ALA A 125 -23.03 -76.72 33.36
CA ALA A 125 -23.42 -77.40 32.11
C ALA A 125 -24.14 -76.45 31.13
N PHE A 126 -25.10 -75.65 31.61
CA PHE A 126 -25.83 -74.70 30.77
C PHE A 126 -24.98 -73.50 30.39
N SER A 127 -24.13 -73.02 31.30
CA SER A 127 -23.17 -71.95 31.00
C SER A 127 -22.18 -72.34 29.91
N ALA A 128 -21.70 -73.58 29.91
CA ALA A 128 -20.82 -74.13 28.87
C ALA A 128 -21.50 -74.15 27.49
N LEU A 129 -22.72 -74.69 27.43
CA LEU A 129 -23.47 -74.78 26.18
C LEU A 129 -23.84 -73.41 25.63
N GLN A 130 -24.32 -72.48 26.46
CA GLN A 130 -24.70 -71.12 26.05
C GLN A 130 -23.50 -70.32 25.54
N THR A 131 -22.36 -70.42 26.22
CA THR A 131 -21.15 -69.67 25.85
C THR A 131 -20.49 -70.23 24.58
N ALA A 132 -20.49 -71.55 24.41
CA ALA A 132 -20.05 -72.20 23.18
C ALA A 132 -20.95 -71.83 21.98
N ASP A 133 -22.27 -71.89 22.16
CA ASP A 133 -23.26 -71.50 21.13
C ASP A 133 -23.06 -70.05 20.69
N ALA A 134 -22.91 -69.14 21.66
CA ALA A 134 -22.71 -67.72 21.40
C ALA A 134 -21.41 -67.44 20.62
N VAL A 135 -20.30 -68.10 20.98
CA VAL A 135 -19.01 -67.93 20.29
C VAL A 135 -19.10 -68.46 18.85
N GLN A 136 -19.74 -69.62 18.64
CA GLN A 136 -19.91 -70.20 17.31
C GLN A 136 -20.75 -69.29 16.40
N HIS A 137 -21.91 -68.83 16.88
CA HIS A 137 -22.79 -67.96 16.10
C HIS A 137 -22.18 -66.58 15.87
N ALA A 138 -21.49 -66.01 16.87
CA ALA A 138 -20.75 -64.75 16.71
C ALA A 138 -19.64 -64.86 15.65
N ALA A 139 -18.96 -66.00 15.53
CA ALA A 139 -17.94 -66.20 14.51
C ALA A 139 -18.50 -66.27 13.08
N GLN A 140 -19.76 -66.68 12.91
CA GLN A 140 -20.41 -66.82 11.61
C GLN A 140 -21.05 -65.52 11.10
N VAL A 141 -21.26 -64.52 11.97
CA VAL A 141 -21.80 -63.22 11.57
C VAL A 141 -20.87 -62.57 10.55
N GLN A 142 -21.44 -62.11 9.43
CA GLN A 142 -20.76 -61.28 8.44
C GLN A 142 -21.17 -59.81 8.60
N PRO A 143 -20.41 -58.97 9.33
CA PRO A 143 -20.85 -57.62 9.70
C PRO A 143 -21.09 -56.72 8.48
N ARG A 144 -20.44 -57.02 7.35
CA ARG A 144 -20.56 -56.26 6.09
C ARG A 144 -21.97 -56.29 5.50
N GLN A 145 -22.74 -57.36 5.73
CA GLN A 145 -24.08 -57.52 5.16
C GLN A 145 -25.10 -56.60 5.86
N TYR A 146 -24.96 -56.47 7.18
CA TYR A 146 -25.84 -55.70 8.06
C TYR A 146 -25.38 -54.24 8.24
N LEU A 147 -24.07 -53.98 8.24
CA LEU A 147 -23.45 -52.65 8.40
C LEU A 147 -22.87 -52.17 7.08
N ARG A 148 -23.76 -51.85 6.13
CA ARG A 148 -23.39 -51.30 4.82
C ARG A 148 -23.05 -49.82 4.93
N PHE A 149 -22.07 -49.36 4.14
CA PHE A 149 -21.79 -47.94 4.02
C PHE A 149 -22.98 -47.25 3.37
N GLN A 150 -23.51 -46.22 4.01
CA GLN A 150 -24.67 -45.47 3.55
C GLN A 150 -24.22 -44.09 3.09
N TRP A 151 -24.16 -43.90 1.79
CA TRP A 151 -23.95 -42.59 1.19
C TRP A 151 -25.32 -42.01 0.84
N ARG A 152 -25.66 -40.85 1.41
CA ARG A 152 -26.91 -40.15 1.11
C ARG A 152 -26.66 -39.20 -0.07
N PRO A 153 -27.23 -39.46 -1.26
CA PRO A 153 -26.91 -38.66 -2.46
C PRO A 153 -27.27 -37.19 -2.28
N ASN A 154 -28.35 -36.88 -1.57
CA ASN A 154 -28.76 -35.51 -1.26
C ASN A 154 -27.72 -34.77 -0.41
N GLU A 155 -27.07 -35.46 0.54
CA GLU A 155 -26.03 -34.85 1.39
C GLU A 155 -24.73 -34.63 0.58
N LEU A 156 -24.40 -35.54 -0.33
CA LEU A 156 -23.26 -35.38 -1.24
C LEU A 156 -23.49 -34.26 -2.27
N LEU A 157 -24.70 -34.15 -2.82
CA LEU A 157 -25.08 -33.06 -3.70
C LEU A 157 -25.04 -31.71 -2.97
N ALA A 158 -25.56 -31.63 -1.74
CA ALA A 158 -25.48 -30.42 -0.92
C ALA A 158 -24.02 -30.04 -0.63
N MET A 159 -23.17 -31.01 -0.28
CA MET A 159 -21.74 -30.78 -0.08
C MET A 159 -21.05 -30.28 -1.36
N GLY A 160 -21.36 -30.88 -2.52
CA GLY A 160 -20.82 -30.44 -3.82
C GLY A 160 -21.27 -29.04 -4.20
N ALA A 161 -22.56 -28.72 -3.99
CA ALA A 161 -23.12 -27.39 -4.27
C ALA A 161 -22.53 -26.31 -3.36
N LEU A 162 -22.40 -26.58 -2.05
CA LEU A 162 -21.76 -25.66 -1.11
C LEU A 162 -20.26 -25.50 -1.38
N GLY A 163 -19.58 -26.58 -1.77
CA GLY A 163 -18.19 -26.54 -2.18
C GLY A 163 -17.98 -25.68 -3.43
N ALA A 164 -18.84 -25.84 -4.45
CA ALA A 164 -18.82 -25.02 -5.65
C ALA A 164 -19.12 -23.53 -5.35
N LEU A 165 -20.09 -23.27 -4.47
CA LEU A 165 -20.41 -21.91 -4.03
C LEU A 165 -19.22 -21.26 -3.28
N LEU A 166 -18.59 -21.99 -2.36
CA LEU A 166 -17.41 -21.52 -1.64
C LEU A 166 -16.25 -21.26 -2.60
N ALA A 167 -16.00 -22.17 -3.55
CA ALA A 167 -14.97 -22.00 -4.57
C ALA A 167 -15.25 -20.77 -5.44
N ALA A 168 -16.49 -20.55 -5.88
CA ALA A 168 -16.88 -19.36 -6.61
C ALA A 168 -16.67 -18.08 -5.79
N LEU A 169 -17.02 -18.08 -4.49
CA LEU A 169 -16.80 -16.94 -3.60
C LEU A 169 -15.32 -16.62 -3.38
N LEU A 170 -14.44 -17.62 -3.41
CA LEU A 170 -12.99 -17.43 -3.28
C LEU A 170 -12.31 -17.03 -4.60
N LEU A 171 -12.81 -17.52 -5.74
CA LEU A 171 -12.24 -17.25 -7.07
C LEU A 171 -12.73 -15.93 -7.67
N ILE A 172 -13.93 -15.47 -7.33
CA ILE A 172 -14.44 -14.17 -7.77
C ILE A 172 -13.67 -13.08 -7.01
N ALA A 173 -12.99 -12.20 -7.76
CA ALA A 173 -12.24 -11.08 -7.22
C ALA A 173 -13.08 -10.28 -6.21
N ASN A 174 -12.53 -10.10 -5.00
CA ASN A 174 -13.14 -9.28 -3.97
C ASN A 174 -12.80 -7.79 -4.26
N PRO A 175 -13.77 -6.93 -4.60
CA PRO A 175 -13.50 -5.51 -4.86
C PRO A 175 -12.91 -4.78 -3.64
N GLN A 176 -13.11 -5.31 -2.43
CA GLN A 176 -12.53 -4.75 -1.22
C GLN A 176 -11.05 -5.08 -1.03
N ALA A 177 -10.53 -6.10 -1.72
CA ALA A 177 -9.10 -6.44 -1.67
C ALA A 177 -8.23 -5.36 -2.33
N GLU A 178 -8.73 -4.71 -3.38
CA GLU A 178 -8.05 -3.60 -4.05
C GLU A 178 -7.96 -2.37 -3.14
N ILE A 179 -9.02 -2.06 -2.39
CA ILE A 179 -9.04 -0.94 -1.44
C ILE A 179 -8.04 -1.20 -0.31
N ILE A 180 -7.99 -2.42 0.24
CA ILE A 180 -7.00 -2.78 1.28
C ILE A 180 -5.57 -2.69 0.73
N ALA A 181 -5.34 -3.16 -0.51
CA ALA A 181 -4.04 -3.04 -1.17
C ALA A 181 -3.63 -1.58 -1.37
N GLN A 182 -4.57 -0.69 -1.74
CA GLN A 182 -4.35 0.76 -1.85
C GLN A 182 -3.94 1.38 -0.52
N HIS A 183 -4.69 1.10 0.55
CA HIS A 183 -4.36 1.64 1.87
C HIS A 183 -3.01 1.13 2.38
N THR A 184 -2.68 -0.12 2.09
CA THR A 184 -1.39 -0.72 2.49
C THR A 184 -0.23 -0.13 1.68
N ALA A 185 -0.40 0.03 0.36
CA ALA A 185 0.60 0.64 -0.51
C ALA A 185 0.84 2.12 -0.17
N LEU A 186 -0.23 2.89 0.08
CA LEU A 186 -0.12 4.27 0.53
C LEU A 186 0.62 4.36 1.87
N ARG A 187 0.27 3.50 2.84
CA ARG A 187 0.90 3.49 4.15
C ARG A 187 2.39 3.14 4.06
N SER A 188 2.73 2.12 3.28
CA SER A 188 4.13 1.76 3.02
C SER A 188 4.89 2.89 2.33
N ALA A 189 4.28 3.59 1.38
CA ALA A 189 4.89 4.74 0.73
C ALA A 189 5.14 5.90 1.70
N ILE A 190 4.18 6.18 2.61
CA ILE A 190 4.34 7.19 3.66
C ILE A 190 5.45 6.80 4.64
N GLU A 191 5.50 5.54 5.07
CA GLU A 191 6.57 5.03 5.96
C GLU A 191 7.95 5.18 5.31
N GLU A 192 8.09 4.85 4.02
CA GLU A 192 9.33 5.07 3.26
C GLU A 192 9.69 6.56 3.18
N GLN A 193 8.69 7.45 3.01
CA GLN A 193 8.96 8.89 3.03
C GLN A 193 9.41 9.38 4.40
N ILE A 194 8.86 8.86 5.50
CA ILE A 194 9.31 9.25 6.85
C ILE A 194 10.79 8.89 7.05
N GLU A 195 11.21 7.70 6.62
CA GLU A 195 12.62 7.28 6.66
C GLU A 195 13.52 8.17 5.79
N ARG A 196 13.08 8.51 4.57
CA ARG A 196 13.80 9.45 3.69
C ARG A 196 13.93 10.82 4.33
N VAL A 197 12.86 11.35 4.94
CA VAL A 197 12.90 12.63 5.66
C VAL A 197 13.88 12.56 6.84
N GLU A 198 13.96 11.42 7.53
CA GLU A 198 14.93 11.22 8.60
C GLU A 198 16.37 11.21 8.07
N ALA A 199 16.62 10.55 6.93
CA ALA A 199 17.91 10.56 6.27
C ALA A 199 18.32 12.00 5.87
N ILE A 200 17.42 12.78 5.26
CA ILE A 200 17.67 14.19 4.93
C ILE A 200 18.04 14.98 6.18
N LYS A 201 17.30 14.79 7.28
CA LYS A 201 17.57 15.46 8.54
C LYS A 201 18.96 15.11 9.07
N ARG A 202 19.34 13.83 9.07
CA ARG A 202 20.67 13.37 9.49
C ARG A 202 21.78 13.96 8.61
N ASP A 203 21.59 13.96 7.30
CA ASP A 203 22.56 14.54 6.35
C ASP A 203 22.77 16.03 6.61
N ILE A 204 21.70 16.79 6.86
CA ILE A 204 21.79 18.22 7.19
C ILE A 204 22.56 18.44 8.51
N LEU A 205 22.26 17.66 9.55
CA LEU A 205 22.93 17.78 10.84
C LEU A 205 24.42 17.40 10.78
N ALA A 206 24.77 16.47 9.89
CA ALA A 206 26.14 16.00 9.69
C ALA A 206 27.02 16.97 8.87
N LYS A 207 26.44 17.92 8.13
CA LYS A 207 27.20 18.88 7.32
C LYS A 207 27.93 19.90 8.21
N PRO A 208 29.27 19.92 8.22
CA PRO A 208 30.04 20.84 9.07
C PRO A 208 30.02 22.29 8.56
N GLU A 209 29.67 22.53 7.29
CA GLU A 209 29.66 23.87 6.70
C GLU A 209 28.45 24.71 7.12
N LEU A 210 27.42 24.11 7.72
CA LEU A 210 26.25 24.79 8.26
C LEU A 210 26.49 25.20 9.72
N SER A 211 26.08 26.42 10.06
CA SER A 211 25.99 26.88 11.45
C SER A 211 24.93 26.11 12.22
N GLU A 212 25.05 26.08 13.55
CA GLU A 212 24.08 25.38 14.41
C GLU A 212 22.66 25.96 14.31
N SER A 213 22.53 27.28 14.11
CA SER A 213 21.23 27.92 13.87
C SER A 213 20.60 27.47 12.55
N GLU A 214 21.39 27.35 11.48
CA GLU A 214 20.91 26.90 10.16
C GLU A 214 20.49 25.43 10.19
N LYS A 215 21.29 24.59 10.85
CA LYS A 215 20.96 23.17 11.09
C LYS A 215 19.63 23.03 11.81
N GLN A 216 19.43 23.81 12.89
CA GLN A 216 18.19 23.76 13.66
C GLN A 216 16.97 24.22 12.86
N ALA A 217 17.09 25.30 12.06
CA ALA A 217 15.99 25.80 11.24
C ALA A 217 15.50 24.75 10.23
N LEU A 218 16.42 24.13 9.48
CA LEU A 218 16.08 23.07 8.53
C LEU A 218 15.57 21.80 9.23
N ALA A 219 16.19 21.41 10.35
CA ALA A 219 15.80 20.23 11.11
C ALA A 219 14.39 20.34 11.70
N GLN A 220 13.96 21.55 12.11
CA GLN A 220 12.60 21.79 12.60
C GLN A 220 11.55 21.57 11.51
N ILE A 221 11.79 22.08 10.29
CA ILE A 221 10.87 21.88 9.15
C ILE A 221 10.69 20.38 8.87
N LEU A 222 11.77 19.60 8.88
CA LEU A 222 11.71 18.15 8.65
C LEU A 222 11.05 17.40 9.80
N GLN A 223 11.27 17.84 11.04
CA GLN A 223 10.65 17.23 12.20
C GLN A 223 9.13 17.45 12.21
N GLU A 224 8.67 18.66 11.92
CA GLU A 224 7.23 18.95 11.81
C GLU A 224 6.61 18.14 10.66
N LEU A 225 7.31 17.99 9.53
CA LEU A 225 6.86 17.13 8.44
C LEU A 225 6.73 15.66 8.87
N GLN A 226 7.70 15.10 9.60
CA GLN A 226 7.63 13.73 10.11
C GLN A 226 6.43 13.52 11.01
N GLU A 227 6.18 14.44 11.94
CA GLU A 227 5.04 14.38 12.85
C GLU A 227 3.71 14.41 12.09
N LYS A 228 3.60 15.25 11.06
CA LYS A 228 2.40 15.32 10.21
C LYS A 228 2.22 14.08 9.34
N LEU A 229 3.30 13.50 8.80
CA LEU A 229 3.25 12.26 8.02
C LEU A 229 2.92 11.03 8.89
N ALA A 230 3.30 11.04 10.16
CA ALA A 230 3.02 9.96 11.11
C ALA A 230 1.58 9.96 11.66
N GLN A 231 0.75 10.95 11.31
CA GLN A 231 -0.62 11.03 11.80
C GLN A 231 -1.47 9.84 11.32
N PRO A 232 -2.30 9.25 12.19
CA PRO A 232 -3.19 8.17 11.80
C PRO A 232 -4.25 8.69 10.82
N ASN A 233 -4.56 7.90 9.79
CA ASN A 233 -5.57 8.18 8.77
C ASN A 233 -5.25 9.34 7.80
N LEU A 234 -3.97 9.69 7.63
CA LEU A 234 -3.56 10.68 6.64
C LEU A 234 -3.96 10.23 5.22
N THR A 235 -4.67 11.09 4.49
CA THR A 235 -5.07 10.79 3.10
C THR A 235 -3.93 11.08 2.14
N GLN A 236 -3.97 10.47 0.94
CA GLN A 236 -2.99 10.73 -0.11
C GLN A 236 -2.82 12.23 -0.44
N PRO A 237 -3.89 13.01 -0.73
CA PRO A 237 -3.74 14.42 -1.06
C PRO A 237 -3.18 15.24 0.11
N GLU A 238 -3.50 14.88 1.35
CA GLU A 238 -2.93 15.53 2.53
C GLU A 238 -1.43 15.24 2.64
N ALA A 239 -0.99 13.98 2.47
CA ALA A 239 0.43 13.61 2.51
C ALA A 239 1.25 14.35 1.44
N VAL A 240 0.74 14.40 0.20
CA VAL A 240 1.33 15.16 -0.92
C VAL A 240 1.40 16.65 -0.59
N ALA A 241 0.35 17.21 0.03
CA ALA A 241 0.32 18.60 0.45
C ALA A 241 1.36 18.91 1.55
N GLN A 242 1.52 18.04 2.54
CA GLN A 242 2.54 18.21 3.59
C GLN A 242 3.96 18.18 3.03
N LEU A 243 4.26 17.22 2.14
CA LEU A 243 5.57 17.14 1.46
C LEU A 243 5.84 18.39 0.62
N SER A 244 4.84 18.86 -0.12
CA SER A 244 4.96 20.05 -0.97
C SER A 244 5.11 21.33 -0.15
N GLN A 245 4.39 21.45 0.97
CA GLN A 245 4.52 22.57 1.91
C GLN A 245 5.92 22.60 2.54
N ALA A 246 6.43 21.45 2.99
CA ALA A 246 7.78 21.37 3.53
C ALA A 246 8.85 21.72 2.47
N ALA A 247 8.68 21.28 1.22
CA ALA A 247 9.57 21.67 0.13
C ALA A 247 9.54 23.19 -0.14
N GLN A 248 8.38 23.84 -0.02
CA GLN A 248 8.27 25.30 -0.11
C GLN A 248 8.97 26.01 1.06
N LEU A 249 8.78 25.52 2.30
CA LEU A 249 9.48 26.06 3.48
C LEU A 249 11.00 25.94 3.31
N MET A 250 11.50 24.79 2.87
CA MET A 250 12.90 24.61 2.52
C MET A 250 13.37 25.63 1.48
N ASN A 251 12.56 25.86 0.45
CA ASN A 251 12.91 26.82 -0.60
C ASN A 251 12.96 28.27 -0.09
N ASN A 252 12.19 28.61 0.95
CA ASN A 252 12.23 29.93 1.58
C ASN A 252 13.50 30.12 2.42
N GLU A 253 14.00 29.05 3.07
CA GLU A 253 15.27 29.07 3.82
C GLU A 253 16.50 29.34 2.91
N ARG A 254 16.44 28.98 1.63
CA ARG A 254 17.50 29.24 0.63
C ARG A 254 17.86 30.72 0.46
N SER A 255 16.94 31.61 0.78
CA SER A 255 17.07 33.04 0.46
C SER A 255 17.34 33.90 1.68
N GLN A 256 17.64 33.29 2.84
CA GLN A 256 17.83 34.04 4.06
C GLN A 256 19.21 34.71 4.07
N LEU A 257 19.19 36.01 3.79
CA LEU A 257 20.12 36.96 4.40
C LEU A 257 19.98 36.83 5.93
N SER A 258 21.09 36.90 6.66
CA SER A 258 21.04 36.92 8.12
C SER A 258 20.14 38.06 8.63
N GLU A 259 19.58 37.94 9.83
CA GLU A 259 18.72 39.01 10.41
C GLU A 259 19.44 40.36 10.44
N GLN A 260 20.74 40.37 10.73
CA GLN A 260 21.57 41.58 10.67
C GLN A 260 21.67 42.14 9.24
N GLU A 261 21.91 41.31 8.24
CA GLU A 261 21.96 41.75 6.85
C GLU A 261 20.60 42.23 6.34
N ARG A 262 19.50 41.56 6.70
CA ARG A 262 18.13 42.01 6.35
C ARG A 262 17.81 43.35 7.00
N ALA A 263 18.16 43.53 8.26
CA ALA A 263 17.95 44.80 8.97
C ALA A 263 18.76 45.93 8.32
N ALA A 264 20.03 45.69 8.01
CA ALA A 264 20.91 46.65 7.32
C ALA A 264 20.39 46.99 5.91
N LEU A 265 19.99 45.98 5.13
CA LEU A 265 19.44 46.17 3.78
C LEU A 265 18.11 46.93 3.81
N ARG A 266 17.25 46.65 4.81
CA ARG A 266 15.98 47.37 5.00
C ARG A 266 16.23 48.83 5.39
N ALA A 267 17.16 49.10 6.30
CA ALA A 267 17.54 50.45 6.70
C ALA A 267 18.15 51.24 5.52
N ALA A 268 19.00 50.59 4.72
CA ALA A 268 19.55 51.16 3.50
C ALA A 268 18.46 51.47 2.47
N GLY A 269 17.52 50.55 2.27
CA GLY A 269 16.38 50.75 1.38
C GLY A 269 15.46 51.88 1.85
N GLN A 270 15.25 52.05 3.16
CA GLN A 270 14.55 53.20 3.74
C GLN A 270 15.26 54.53 3.46
N ALA A 271 16.59 54.57 3.57
CA ALA A 271 17.38 55.75 3.23
C ALA A 271 17.27 56.09 1.73
N LEU A 272 17.41 55.10 0.85
CA LEU A 272 17.26 55.28 -0.60
C LEU A 272 15.85 55.71 -1.00
N ASN A 273 14.81 55.31 -0.27
CA ASN A 273 13.43 55.72 -0.55
C ASN A 273 13.16 57.21 -0.23
N ARG A 274 14.06 57.90 0.47
CA ARG A 274 13.93 59.34 0.75
C ARG A 274 14.20 60.24 -0.46
N SER A 275 14.76 59.68 -1.53
CA SER A 275 15.07 60.39 -2.76
C SER A 275 14.39 59.72 -3.95
N GLN A 276 13.69 60.51 -4.76
CA GLN A 276 12.87 60.00 -5.87
C GLN A 276 13.73 59.23 -6.91
N PRO A 277 14.93 59.69 -7.33
CA PRO A 277 15.80 58.93 -8.23
C PRO A 277 16.21 57.54 -7.72
N THR A 278 16.37 57.35 -6.40
CA THR A 278 16.85 56.10 -5.79
C THR A 278 15.73 55.17 -5.31
N GLN A 279 14.47 55.60 -5.41
CA GLN A 279 13.31 54.90 -4.85
C GLN A 279 13.15 53.46 -5.37
N GLY A 280 13.41 53.21 -6.66
CA GLY A 280 13.34 51.85 -7.23
C GLY A 280 14.33 50.89 -6.55
N ALA A 281 15.56 51.34 -6.34
CA ALA A 281 16.57 50.56 -5.62
C ALA A 281 16.22 50.41 -4.13
N GLY A 282 15.66 51.46 -3.51
CA GLY A 282 15.24 51.43 -2.11
C GLY A 282 14.12 50.42 -1.83
N GLN A 283 13.11 50.34 -2.70
CA GLN A 283 12.04 49.35 -2.60
C GLN A 283 12.56 47.92 -2.76
N ALA A 284 13.41 47.67 -3.77
CA ALA A 284 13.99 46.35 -4.00
C ALA A 284 14.85 45.88 -2.81
N MET A 285 15.65 46.79 -2.23
CA MET A 285 16.43 46.51 -1.02
C MET A 285 15.55 46.22 0.21
N GLN A 286 14.46 46.96 0.41
CA GLN A 286 13.51 46.69 1.50
C GLN A 286 12.85 45.31 1.39
N ASN A 287 12.57 44.88 0.16
CA ASN A 287 11.95 43.59 -0.14
C ASN A 287 12.96 42.43 -0.10
N GLY A 288 14.25 42.68 0.14
CA GLY A 288 15.29 41.66 0.13
C GLY A 288 15.66 41.14 -1.26
N ASN A 289 15.17 41.78 -2.33
CA ASN A 289 15.50 41.38 -3.69
C ASN A 289 16.79 42.08 -4.16
N LEU A 290 17.93 41.45 -3.86
CA LEU A 290 19.26 41.94 -4.25
C LEU A 290 19.43 42.08 -5.77
N GLY A 291 18.81 41.19 -6.54
CA GLY A 291 18.88 41.22 -8.01
C GLY A 291 18.15 42.43 -8.60
N ASP A 292 16.93 42.69 -8.13
CA ASP A 292 16.19 43.88 -8.52
C ASP A 292 16.89 45.17 -8.06
N ALA A 293 17.46 45.17 -6.85
CA ALA A 293 18.21 46.31 -6.33
C ALA A 293 19.44 46.62 -7.21
N ALA A 294 20.18 45.59 -7.63
CA ALA A 294 21.29 45.72 -8.56
C ALA A 294 20.84 46.32 -9.92
N ASN A 295 19.75 45.82 -10.49
CA ASN A 295 19.21 46.32 -11.76
C ASN A 295 18.76 47.79 -11.65
N GLN A 296 18.13 48.18 -10.55
CA GLN A 296 17.71 49.56 -10.32
C GLN A 296 18.90 50.51 -10.14
N LEU A 297 19.97 50.07 -9.46
CA LEU A 297 21.21 50.85 -9.37
C LEU A 297 21.92 51.00 -10.73
N GLN A 298 21.88 49.99 -11.59
CA GLN A 298 22.40 50.12 -12.97
C GLN A 298 21.56 51.08 -13.82
N ASN A 299 20.24 51.07 -13.69
CA ASN A 299 19.38 52.04 -14.38
C ASN A 299 19.66 53.46 -13.89
N LEU A 300 19.89 53.61 -12.59
CA LEU A 300 20.26 54.87 -11.98
C LEU A 300 21.63 55.36 -12.46
N SER A 301 22.63 54.48 -12.61
CA SER A 301 23.94 54.86 -13.14
C SER A 301 23.85 55.44 -14.55
N ARG A 302 23.04 54.83 -15.43
CA ARG A 302 22.81 55.34 -16.80
C ARG A 302 22.13 56.72 -16.82
N ARG A 303 21.20 56.97 -15.90
CA ARG A 303 20.53 58.28 -15.76
C ARG A 303 21.48 59.37 -15.28
N VAL A 304 22.36 59.03 -14.34
CA VAL A 304 23.43 59.91 -13.86
C VAL A 304 24.41 60.24 -14.99
N GLU A 305 24.87 59.22 -15.73
CA GLU A 305 25.79 59.38 -16.86
C GLU A 305 25.18 60.23 -17.99
N SER A 306 23.89 60.05 -18.27
CA SER A 306 23.16 60.81 -19.30
C SER A 306 22.74 62.22 -18.84
N ASN A 307 23.15 62.65 -17.64
CA ASN A 307 22.78 63.93 -17.02
C ASN A 307 21.26 64.22 -17.02
N GLN A 308 20.45 63.20 -16.74
CA GLN A 308 18.97 63.27 -16.75
C GLN A 308 18.37 63.65 -15.37
N LEU A 309 19.16 64.22 -14.47
CA LEU A 309 18.76 64.55 -13.10
C LEU A 309 18.90 66.05 -12.86
N THR A 310 17.93 66.65 -12.17
CA THR A 310 18.04 68.05 -11.73
C THR A 310 19.02 68.20 -10.57
N GLN A 311 19.48 69.42 -10.29
CA GLN A 311 20.38 69.68 -9.16
C GLN A 311 19.74 69.31 -7.81
N GLU A 312 18.44 69.54 -7.65
CA GLU A 312 17.68 69.17 -6.45
C GLU A 312 17.61 67.65 -6.30
N GLN A 313 17.42 66.93 -7.41
CA GLN A 313 17.42 65.47 -7.43
C GLN A 313 18.79 64.91 -7.07
N ILE A 314 19.88 65.48 -7.60
CA ILE A 314 21.26 65.10 -7.26
C ILE A 314 21.53 65.33 -5.76
N GLN A 315 21.14 66.48 -5.20
CA GLN A 315 21.34 66.74 -3.77
C GLN A 315 20.58 65.77 -2.86
N SER A 316 19.31 65.49 -3.17
CA SER A 316 18.55 64.50 -2.41
C SER A 316 19.16 63.09 -2.51
N MET A 317 19.70 62.75 -3.68
CA MET A 317 20.34 61.46 -3.95
C MET A 317 21.64 61.31 -3.16
N ILE A 318 22.48 62.35 -3.08
CA ILE A 318 23.71 62.34 -2.28
C ILE A 318 23.41 61.96 -0.83
N GLN A 319 22.40 62.61 -0.22
CA GLN A 319 22.01 62.35 1.17
C GLN A 319 21.48 60.91 1.35
N ALA A 320 20.65 60.44 0.42
CA ALA A 320 20.09 59.09 0.45
C ALA A 320 21.18 58.01 0.32
N LEU A 321 22.15 58.21 -0.60
CA LEU A 321 23.28 57.31 -0.81
C LEU A 321 24.21 57.25 0.41
N GLN A 322 24.51 58.39 1.05
CA GLN A 322 25.34 58.44 2.25
C GLN A 322 24.69 57.70 3.43
N GLN A 323 23.40 57.90 3.65
CA GLN A 323 22.66 57.21 4.70
C GLN A 323 22.55 55.70 4.43
N ALA A 324 22.34 55.31 3.17
CA ALA A 324 22.32 53.91 2.77
C ALA A 324 23.70 53.24 2.95
N ALA A 325 24.79 53.95 2.60
CA ALA A 325 26.15 53.48 2.81
C ALA A 325 26.44 53.24 4.30
N GLN A 326 26.04 54.15 5.18
CA GLN A 326 26.19 54.00 6.62
C GLN A 326 25.44 52.77 7.16
N ALA A 327 24.20 52.55 6.70
CA ALA A 327 23.40 51.40 7.10
C ALA A 327 24.02 50.06 6.66
N LEU A 328 24.70 50.02 5.51
CA LEU A 328 25.33 48.82 4.97
C LEU A 328 26.77 48.60 5.44
N GLN A 329 27.37 49.54 6.16
CA GLN A 329 28.81 49.54 6.44
C GLN A 329 29.31 48.27 7.13
N GLN A 330 28.49 47.67 8.00
CA GLN A 330 28.82 46.43 8.71
C GLN A 330 28.36 45.16 7.96
N ALA A 331 27.22 45.23 7.26
CA ALA A 331 26.63 44.06 6.61
C ALA A 331 27.17 43.80 5.20
N ASN A 332 27.40 44.85 4.42
CA ASN A 332 27.96 44.76 3.08
C ASN A 332 28.91 45.96 2.80
N PRO A 333 30.18 45.86 3.23
CA PRO A 333 31.14 46.96 3.11
C PRO A 333 31.45 47.33 1.65
N ALA A 334 31.38 46.37 0.72
CA ALA A 334 31.63 46.63 -0.70
C ALA A 334 30.54 47.54 -1.30
N VAL A 335 29.26 47.24 -1.02
CA VAL A 335 28.14 48.10 -1.45
C VAL A 335 28.20 49.44 -0.72
N ALA A 336 28.48 49.46 0.58
CA ALA A 336 28.60 50.69 1.36
C ALA A 336 29.67 51.64 0.78
N GLN A 337 30.86 51.13 0.49
CA GLN A 337 31.95 51.91 -0.11
C GLN A 337 31.58 52.45 -1.48
N ALA A 338 30.97 51.64 -2.33
CA ALA A 338 30.55 52.05 -3.66
C ALA A 338 29.45 53.14 -3.62
N LEU A 339 28.47 53.02 -2.74
CA LEU A 339 27.44 54.05 -2.53
C LEU A 339 28.04 55.35 -1.96
N GLN A 340 29.02 55.24 -1.05
CA GLN A 340 29.73 56.40 -0.49
C GLN A 340 30.56 57.12 -1.56
N GLN A 341 31.27 56.38 -2.42
CA GLN A 341 32.02 56.93 -3.56
C GLN A 341 31.10 57.62 -4.56
N ALA A 342 29.93 57.01 -4.86
CA ALA A 342 28.93 57.62 -5.73
C ALA A 342 28.46 58.97 -5.16
N ALA A 343 28.16 59.03 -3.86
CA ALA A 343 27.75 60.27 -3.22
C ALA A 343 28.84 61.36 -3.26
N GLN A 344 30.11 61.00 -3.02
CA GLN A 344 31.24 61.93 -3.09
C GLN A 344 31.49 62.45 -4.50
N ALA A 345 31.40 61.58 -5.51
CA ALA A 345 31.56 61.96 -6.91
C ALA A 345 30.45 62.91 -7.37
N LEU A 346 29.20 62.67 -6.93
CA LEU A 346 28.08 63.59 -7.16
C LEU A 346 28.30 64.95 -6.48
N GLN A 347 28.83 64.97 -5.25
CA GLN A 347 29.18 66.21 -4.55
C GLN A 347 30.25 67.03 -5.29
N GLN A 348 31.20 66.36 -5.95
CA GLN A 348 32.25 66.98 -6.73
C GLN A 348 31.82 67.34 -8.18
N GLY A 349 30.58 67.01 -8.56
CA GLY A 349 30.06 67.22 -9.92
C GLY A 349 30.61 66.23 -10.96
N ASN A 350 31.31 65.17 -10.54
CA ASN A 350 31.86 64.15 -11.43
C ASN A 350 30.83 63.04 -11.70
N LEU A 351 29.93 63.29 -12.65
CA LEU A 351 28.85 62.36 -13.00
C LEU A 351 29.35 61.01 -13.52
N GLN A 352 30.47 61.01 -14.25
CA GLN A 352 31.04 59.78 -14.81
C GLN A 352 31.57 58.86 -13.71
N GLN A 353 32.29 59.41 -12.73
CA GLN A 353 32.75 58.65 -11.57
C GLN A 353 31.59 58.20 -10.68
N ALA A 354 30.54 59.02 -10.54
CA ALA A 354 29.33 58.62 -9.82
C ALA A 354 28.62 57.44 -10.46
N ALA A 355 28.47 57.45 -11.80
CA ALA A 355 27.86 56.35 -12.54
C ALA A 355 28.68 55.05 -12.40
N GLN A 356 30.01 55.13 -12.47
CA GLN A 356 30.90 53.98 -12.25
C GLN A 356 30.74 53.40 -10.84
N ALA A 357 30.70 54.25 -9.81
CA ALA A 357 30.53 53.81 -8.43
C ALA A 357 29.15 53.15 -8.19
N LEU A 358 28.07 53.66 -8.81
CA LEU A 358 26.75 53.02 -8.77
C LEU A 358 26.75 51.65 -9.47
N GLN A 359 27.48 51.51 -10.58
CA GLN A 359 27.63 50.23 -11.27
C GLN A 359 28.42 49.22 -10.42
N GLN A 360 29.46 49.67 -9.69
CA GLN A 360 30.17 48.84 -8.73
C GLN A 360 29.27 48.38 -7.59
N ALA A 361 28.40 49.26 -7.07
CA ALA A 361 27.42 48.89 -6.05
C ALA A 361 26.45 47.82 -6.56
N ALA A 362 25.97 47.94 -7.80
CA ALA A 362 25.12 46.94 -8.43
C ALA A 362 25.83 45.58 -8.60
N GLN A 363 27.08 45.58 -9.07
CA GLN A 363 27.89 44.37 -9.20
C GLN A 363 28.13 43.70 -7.84
N ALA A 364 28.40 44.48 -6.78
CA ALA A 364 28.59 43.96 -5.44
C ALA A 364 27.31 43.29 -4.90
N LEU A 365 26.13 43.86 -5.14
CA LEU A 365 24.84 43.22 -4.79
C LEU A 365 24.62 41.92 -5.58
N GLN A 366 24.95 41.91 -6.87
CA GLN A 366 24.78 40.73 -7.72
C GLN A 366 25.76 39.60 -7.35
N ASN A 367 26.98 39.96 -6.93
CA ASN A 367 27.95 39.02 -6.38
C ASN A 367 27.46 38.46 -5.04
N GLN A 368 26.89 39.28 -4.15
CA GLN A 368 26.29 38.82 -2.90
C GLN A 368 25.14 37.84 -3.17
N GLN A 369 24.26 38.15 -4.12
CA GLN A 369 23.18 37.24 -4.54
C GLN A 369 23.73 35.91 -5.04
N SER A 370 24.81 35.95 -5.84
CA SER A 370 25.45 34.74 -6.38
C SER A 370 26.12 33.90 -5.28
N GLN A 371 26.71 34.55 -4.27
CA GLN A 371 27.29 33.88 -3.10
C GLN A 371 26.22 33.24 -2.22
N LEU A 372 25.10 33.93 -1.99
CA LEU A 372 23.93 33.37 -1.31
C LEU A 372 23.37 32.16 -2.06
N ALA A 373 23.27 32.23 -3.38
CA ALA A 373 22.82 31.12 -4.22
C ALA A 373 23.75 29.90 -4.15
N GLN A 374 25.04 30.12 -3.89
CA GLN A 374 26.06 29.07 -3.77
C GLN A 374 26.32 28.64 -2.31
N SER A 375 25.64 29.24 -1.33
CA SER A 375 25.90 28.94 0.09
C SER A 375 25.58 27.48 0.42
N PRO A 376 26.30 26.86 1.38
CA PRO A 376 26.01 25.51 1.83
C PRO A 376 24.54 25.35 2.29
N LEU A 377 23.99 26.39 2.93
CA LEU A 377 22.57 26.45 3.30
C LEU A 377 21.65 26.32 2.08
N THR A 378 21.87 27.13 1.04
CA THR A 378 21.08 27.10 -0.19
C THR A 378 21.16 25.75 -0.88
N GLN A 379 22.36 25.16 -0.93
CA GLN A 379 22.56 23.84 -1.52
C GLN A 379 21.85 22.74 -0.73
N ALA A 380 21.97 22.74 0.61
CA ALA A 380 21.33 21.78 1.48
C ALA A 380 19.80 21.88 1.41
N ALA A 381 19.25 23.09 1.51
CA ALA A 381 17.83 23.34 1.41
C ALA A 381 17.27 23.01 0.01
N GLN A 382 18.03 23.29 -1.07
CA GLN A 382 17.65 22.90 -2.43
C GLN A 382 17.63 21.38 -2.62
N GLN A 383 18.65 20.66 -2.14
CA GLN A 383 18.70 19.20 -2.19
C GLN A 383 17.53 18.59 -1.40
N ALA A 384 17.27 19.08 -0.19
CA ALA A 384 16.14 18.63 0.62
C ALA A 384 14.81 18.89 -0.09
N ALA A 385 14.58 20.11 -0.60
CA ALA A 385 13.35 20.45 -1.32
C ALA A 385 13.13 19.56 -2.55
N GLN A 386 14.18 19.25 -3.31
CA GLN A 386 14.10 18.35 -4.47
C GLN A 386 13.74 16.92 -4.06
N GLN A 387 14.35 16.39 -2.99
CA GLN A 387 14.02 15.05 -2.50
C GLN A 387 12.59 14.97 -1.96
N LEU A 388 12.13 16.00 -1.23
CA LEU A 388 10.74 16.10 -0.77
C LEU A 388 9.74 16.17 -1.93
N ALA A 389 10.06 16.91 -3.00
CA ALA A 389 9.23 16.97 -4.19
C ALA A 389 9.17 15.62 -4.94
N GLN A 390 10.28 14.87 -4.97
CA GLN A 390 10.29 13.50 -5.50
C GLN A 390 9.43 12.56 -4.65
N GLY A 391 9.52 12.66 -3.32
CA GLY A 391 8.67 11.93 -2.39
C GLY A 391 7.19 12.21 -2.59
N SER A 392 6.83 13.47 -2.83
CA SER A 392 5.46 13.90 -3.17
C SER A 392 4.93 13.17 -4.41
N ASN A 393 5.75 13.05 -5.46
CA ASN A 393 5.37 12.30 -6.67
C ASN A 393 5.24 10.79 -6.43
N GLN A 394 6.08 10.20 -5.58
CA GLN A 394 6.01 8.77 -5.24
C GLN A 394 4.72 8.45 -4.47
N VAL A 395 4.37 9.27 -3.48
CA VAL A 395 3.12 9.13 -2.73
C VAL A 395 1.90 9.37 -3.64
N ALA A 396 1.99 10.32 -4.58
CA ALA A 396 0.95 10.56 -5.58
C ALA A 396 0.73 9.36 -6.54
N GLN A 397 1.79 8.62 -6.88
CA GLN A 397 1.70 7.44 -7.74
C GLN A 397 1.17 6.21 -6.99
N ALA A 398 1.53 6.03 -5.72
CA ALA A 398 1.11 4.89 -4.90
C ALA A 398 -0.42 4.77 -4.75
N GLY A 399 -1.15 5.89 -4.75
CA GLY A 399 -2.62 5.87 -4.76
C GLY A 399 -3.26 5.75 -6.14
N GLN A 400 -2.52 5.96 -7.24
CA GLN A 400 -3.05 5.85 -8.61
C GLN A 400 -2.87 4.44 -9.20
N GLN A 401 -1.86 3.69 -8.75
CA GLN A 401 -1.48 2.40 -9.33
C GLN A 401 -2.58 1.32 -9.23
N ALA A 402 -3.59 1.51 -8.37
CA ALA A 402 -4.73 0.61 -8.28
C ALA A 402 -5.88 0.93 -9.26
N GLN A 403 -5.92 2.11 -9.88
CA GLN A 403 -6.99 2.47 -10.81
C GLN A 403 -6.72 1.99 -12.25
N GLN A 404 -5.46 1.66 -12.58
CA GLN A 404 -5.08 1.07 -13.86
C GLN A 404 -5.27 -0.45 -13.94
N GLY A 405 -5.46 -1.16 -12.82
CA GLY A 405 -5.70 -2.61 -12.79
C GLY A 405 -6.99 -3.04 -13.50
N GLN A 406 -7.93 -2.13 -13.74
CA GLN A 406 -9.23 -2.42 -14.36
C GLN A 406 -9.35 -1.95 -15.82
N ALA A 407 -8.42 -1.13 -16.32
CA ALA A 407 -8.39 -0.74 -17.73
C ALA A 407 -7.70 -1.78 -18.63
N GLN A 408 -6.83 -2.64 -18.07
CA GLN A 408 -6.05 -3.59 -18.86
C GLN A 408 -6.71 -4.97 -19.02
N ALA A 409 -7.80 -5.27 -18.30
CA ALA A 409 -8.58 -6.50 -18.49
C ALA A 409 -9.73 -6.37 -19.52
N GLY A 410 -10.00 -5.17 -20.02
CA GLY A 410 -11.05 -4.90 -21.03
C GLY A 410 -10.54 -4.57 -22.44
N GLN A 411 -9.23 -4.40 -22.64
CA GLN A 411 -8.62 -4.06 -23.93
C GLN A 411 -7.53 -5.06 -24.32
N GLN A 412 -7.88 -6.35 -24.37
CA GLN A 412 -7.04 -7.37 -25.03
C GLN A 412 -7.72 -7.97 -26.28
N GLY A 413 -8.69 -7.24 -26.86
CA GLY A 413 -9.43 -7.64 -28.06
C GLY A 413 -9.36 -6.67 -29.25
N GLN A 414 -8.63 -5.54 -29.17
CA GLN A 414 -8.66 -4.54 -30.26
C GLN A 414 -7.36 -3.74 -30.45
N GLN A 415 -6.19 -4.37 -30.28
CA GLN A 415 -4.91 -3.83 -30.76
C GLN A 415 -4.27 -4.85 -31.70
N GLY A 416 -4.83 -4.97 -32.90
CA GLY A 416 -4.28 -5.78 -34.00
C GLY A 416 -4.44 -5.13 -35.38
N ALA A 417 -4.93 -3.89 -35.47
CA ALA A 417 -5.27 -3.25 -36.76
C ALA A 417 -4.75 -1.81 -36.92
N GLN A 418 -3.64 -1.47 -36.28
CA GLN A 418 -3.05 -0.12 -36.47
C GLN A 418 -1.52 -0.10 -36.37
N GLN A 419 -0.87 -1.13 -36.92
CA GLN A 419 0.57 -1.13 -37.15
C GLN A 419 0.82 -1.58 -38.60
N GLY A 420 0.61 -0.64 -39.53
CA GLY A 420 0.74 -0.91 -40.95
C GLY A 420 0.52 0.31 -41.84
N GLN A 421 0.87 1.53 -41.39
CA GLN A 421 0.85 2.70 -42.27
C GLN A 421 1.69 3.86 -41.75
N GLN A 422 3.00 3.65 -41.61
CA GLN A 422 3.98 4.73 -41.47
C GLN A 422 5.39 4.20 -41.80
N SER A 423 5.57 3.77 -43.04
CA SER A 423 6.88 3.38 -43.59
C SER A 423 6.91 3.55 -45.11
N ALA A 424 6.51 4.73 -45.61
CA ALA A 424 6.67 5.07 -47.03
C ALA A 424 6.71 6.58 -47.23
N GLN A 425 7.69 7.27 -46.62
CA GLN A 425 8.01 8.64 -47.01
C GLN A 425 9.51 8.92 -46.83
N ALA A 426 10.32 8.24 -47.64
CA ALA A 426 11.69 8.64 -47.94
C ALA A 426 12.10 7.99 -49.27
N GLY A 427 12.16 8.80 -50.34
CA GLY A 427 12.77 8.41 -51.60
C GLY A 427 11.87 8.54 -52.82
N GLN A 428 11.75 9.77 -53.36
CA GLN A 428 11.64 9.97 -54.81
C GLN A 428 11.93 11.43 -55.16
N GLN A 429 13.23 11.74 -55.29
CA GLN A 429 13.72 12.75 -56.22
C GLN A 429 14.32 11.99 -57.40
N GLY A 430 13.85 12.32 -58.61
CA GLY A 430 14.44 11.89 -59.87
C GLY A 430 13.63 10.84 -60.63
N ALA A 431 12.76 11.29 -61.53
CA ALA A 431 12.72 10.84 -62.93
C ALA A 431 11.51 11.48 -63.64
N GLN A 432 11.83 12.44 -64.48
CA GLN A 432 10.99 13.07 -65.48
C GLN A 432 11.12 12.24 -66.76
N ALA A 433 10.02 11.64 -67.27
CA ALA A 433 9.77 11.36 -68.70
C ALA A 433 8.62 10.35 -68.92
N GLY A 434 7.74 10.64 -69.90
CA GLY A 434 6.88 9.66 -70.60
C GLY A 434 5.38 9.71 -70.24
N GLN A 435 4.59 10.54 -70.92
CA GLN A 435 3.61 10.15 -71.97
C GLN A 435 2.34 9.46 -71.45
N GLN A 436 1.18 10.13 -71.47
CA GLN A 436 0.19 10.18 -72.58
C GLN A 436 -0.64 8.90 -72.73
N GLY A 437 -1.97 9.00 -72.56
CA GLY A 437 -2.93 8.08 -73.21
C GLY A 437 -4.20 7.72 -72.42
N GLN A 438 -5.34 8.14 -72.97
CA GLN A 438 -6.71 7.58 -72.87
C GLN A 438 -7.43 7.65 -71.50
N GLN A 439 -8.51 8.42 -71.29
CA GLN A 439 -9.73 8.70 -72.07
C GLN A 439 -10.64 7.49 -72.31
N SER A 440 -11.84 7.58 -71.73
CA SER A 440 -13.15 7.09 -72.21
C SER A 440 -13.80 5.92 -71.46
N ALA A 441 -15.14 6.05 -71.34
CA ALA A 441 -16.17 5.04 -71.08
C ALA A 441 -16.43 4.66 -69.61
N GLN A 442 -17.65 4.56 -69.07
CA GLN A 442 -19.00 4.77 -69.60
C GLN A 442 -20.01 4.62 -68.45
N ALA A 443 -20.83 5.64 -68.25
CA ALA A 443 -22.28 5.60 -68.10
C ALA A 443 -22.97 4.35 -67.50
N GLY A 444 -23.72 4.61 -66.42
CA GLY A 444 -25.13 4.20 -66.30
C GLY A 444 -25.43 2.94 -65.49
N GLN A 445 -26.01 3.11 -64.30
CA GLN A 445 -27.37 2.61 -64.06
C GLN A 445 -28.04 3.24 -62.83
N GLN A 446 -29.27 3.67 -63.06
CA GLN A 446 -30.25 4.16 -62.09
C GLN A 446 -30.81 3.02 -61.23
N GLY A 447 -31.32 3.39 -60.05
CA GLY A 447 -32.71 3.05 -59.72
C GLY A 447 -32.96 2.16 -58.51
N ALA A 448 -33.54 2.80 -57.47
CA ALA A 448 -34.60 2.32 -56.58
C ALA A 448 -34.30 1.13 -55.63
N GLN A 449 -34.49 1.32 -54.32
CA GLN A 449 -35.82 1.15 -53.69
C GLN A 449 -35.78 1.55 -52.21
N ALA A 450 -36.88 2.18 -51.78
CA ALA A 450 -37.22 2.50 -50.41
C ALA A 450 -37.65 1.25 -49.62
N GLY A 451 -37.51 1.30 -48.30
CA GLY A 451 -38.07 0.27 -47.41
C GLY A 451 -37.80 0.52 -45.93
N GLN A 452 -38.63 1.39 -45.35
CA GLN A 452 -38.97 1.56 -43.91
C GLN A 452 -37.92 2.10 -42.94
#